data_AF-A0A919PNR0-F1
#
_entry.id   AF-A0A919PNR0-F1
#
_cell.length_a   1.000
_cell.length_b   1.000
_cell.length_c   1.000
_cell.angle_alpha   90.00
_cell.angle_beta   90.00
_cell.angle_gamma   90.00
#
_symmetry.space_group_name_H-M   'P 1'
#
loop_
_entity.id
_entity.type
_entity.pdbx_description
1 polymer ?
#
loop_
_entity_poly.entity_id
_entity_poly.type
_entity_poly.pdbx_seq_one_letter_code
_entity_poly.pdbx_strand_id
1 'polypeptide(L)' 'MPGLPPGDVDVLVVGTPARADVYAASDVAQETLGLPVNPTVRTVEQWTQPTDNLVREIRSSPLVTVLDLDTDQGKESS' A
#
# COMPACT_ATOMS: atom_id res chain seq x y z
N MET A 1 4.42 21.99 -18.43
CA MET A 1 3.44 22.29 -17.36
C MET A 1 3.74 21.31 -16.24
N PRO A 2 4.26 21.73 -15.06
CA PRO A 2 4.26 20.84 -13.91
C PRO A 2 2.80 20.57 -13.53
N GLY A 3 2.41 19.30 -13.41
CA GLY A 3 1.05 18.90 -13.05
C GLY A 3 0.69 19.43 -11.67
N LEU A 4 -0.62 19.68 -11.46
CA LEU A 4 -1.16 19.94 -10.12
C LEU A 4 -0.60 18.86 -9.17
N PRO A 5 -0.14 19.20 -7.96
CA PRO A 5 0.29 18.19 -7.00
C PRO A 5 -0.80 17.11 -6.88
N PRO A 6 -0.43 15.82 -6.85
CA PRO A 6 -1.39 14.73 -6.74
C PRO A 6 -2.28 14.99 -5.54
N GLY A 7 -3.59 15.01 -5.79
CA GLY A 7 -4.58 15.46 -4.82
C GLY A 7 -4.96 14.38 -3.82
N ASP A 8 -4.49 13.15 -4.02
CA ASP A 8 -4.89 11.93 -3.31
C ASP A 8 -3.74 10.92 -3.22
N VAL A 9 -3.89 9.99 -2.26
CA VAL A 9 -2.94 8.91 -1.99
C VAL A 9 -3.62 7.56 -2.30
N ASP A 10 -3.15 6.86 -3.32
CA ASP A 10 -3.59 5.50 -3.62
C ASP A 10 -2.85 4.48 -2.76
N VAL A 11 -3.59 3.65 -2.02
CA VAL A 11 -3.02 2.62 -1.13
C VAL A 11 -3.45 1.24 -1.59
N LEU A 12 -2.48 0.38 -1.91
CA LEU A 12 -2.72 -1.01 -2.24
C LEU A 12 -2.44 -1.91 -1.03
N VAL A 13 -3.47 -2.63 -0.55
CA VAL A 13 -3.33 -3.64 0.50
C VAL A 13 -3.42 -5.03 -0.12
N VAL A 14 -2.36 -5.82 0.06
CA VAL A 14 -2.28 -7.18 -0.48
C VAL A 14 -2.53 -8.20 0.63
N GLY A 15 -3.48 -9.11 0.41
CA GLY A 15 -3.82 -10.18 1.35
C GLY A 15 -5.32 -10.41 1.47
N THR A 16 -5.76 -10.83 2.65
CA THR A 16 -7.18 -11.07 2.97
C THR A 16 -7.65 -10.29 4.21
N PRO A 17 -7.38 -8.97 4.33
CA PRO A 17 -7.93 -8.18 5.42
C PRO A 17 -9.44 -7.99 5.23
N ALA A 18 -10.17 -7.78 6.34
CA ALA A 18 -11.56 -7.35 6.23
C ALA A 18 -11.60 -5.93 5.63
N ARG A 19 -12.47 -5.72 4.63
CA ARG A 19 -12.60 -4.40 3.98
C ARG A 19 -12.89 -3.28 4.98
N ALA A 20 -13.70 -3.56 6.00
CA ALA A 20 -14.03 -2.59 7.04
C ALA A 20 -12.79 -2.07 7.77
N ASP A 21 -11.85 -2.95 8.10
CA ASP A 21 -10.61 -2.58 8.80
C ASP A 21 -9.70 -1.73 7.91
N VAL A 22 -9.63 -2.06 6.62
CA VAL A 22 -8.86 -1.27 5.64
C VAL A 22 -9.44 0.13 5.47
N TYR A 23 -10.77 0.25 5.36
CA TYR A 23 -11.43 1.56 5.28
C TYR A 23 -11.24 2.37 6.56
N ALA A 24 -11.40 1.76 7.74
CA ALA A 24 -11.18 2.44 9.01
C ALA A 24 -9.74 2.94 9.17
N ALA A 25 -8.75 2.13 8.78
CA ALA A 25 -7.35 2.55 8.79
C ALA A 25 -7.08 3.69 7.78
N SER A 26 -7.76 3.66 6.63
CA SER A 26 -7.65 4.72 5.63
C SER A 26 -8.23 6.03 6.13
N ASP A 27 -9.39 6.00 6.80
CA ASP A 27 -9.99 7.22 7.39
C ASP A 27 -9.04 7.89 8.39
N VAL A 28 -8.39 7.12 9.27
CA VAL A 28 -7.37 7.65 10.19
C VAL A 28 -6.19 8.27 9.44
N ALA A 29 -5.74 7.63 8.36
CA ALA A 29 -4.68 8.16 7.52
C ALA A 29 -5.09 9.46 6.81
N GLN A 30 -6.32 9.55 6.31
CA GLN A 30 -6.87 10.77 5.70
C GLN A 30 -6.87 11.93 6.68
N GLU A 31 -7.36 11.70 7.90
CA GLU A 31 -7.38 12.72 8.95
C GLU A 31 -5.95 13.17 9.32
N THR A 32 -5.01 12.25 9.35
CA THR A 32 -3.61 12.53 9.70
C THR A 32 -2.88 13.29 8.60
N LEU A 33 -3.07 12.90 7.34
CA LEU A 33 -2.38 13.46 6.17
C LEU A 33 -3.04 14.74 5.64
N GLY A 34 -4.33 14.93 5.91
CA GLY A 34 -5.14 16.00 5.31
C GLY A 34 -5.37 15.80 3.80
N LEU A 35 -5.18 14.58 3.29
CA LEU A 35 -5.34 14.20 1.90
C LEU A 35 -6.31 13.00 1.79
N PRO A 36 -7.14 12.93 0.75
CA PRO A 36 -7.89 11.71 0.42
C PRO A 36 -6.96 10.50 0.27
N VAL A 37 -7.38 9.37 0.82
CA VAL A 37 -6.66 8.09 0.77
C VAL A 37 -7.62 7.07 0.17
N ASN A 38 -7.24 6.51 -0.97
CA ASN A 38 -8.04 5.54 -1.71
C ASN A 38 -7.49 4.12 -1.50
N PRO A 39 -8.04 3.33 -0.57
CA PRO A 39 -7.60 1.96 -0.39
C PRO A 39 -8.16 1.02 -1.48
N THR A 40 -7.27 0.18 -2.01
CA THR A 40 -7.61 -0.93 -2.88
C THR A 40 -7.10 -2.22 -2.25
N VAL A 41 -7.98 -3.21 -2.09
CA VAL A 41 -7.60 -4.54 -1.59
C VAL A 41 -7.41 -5.49 -2.78
N ARG A 42 -6.30 -6.24 -2.76
CA ARG A 42 -6.00 -7.32 -3.70
C ARG A 42 -5.53 -8.55 -2.97
N THR A 43 -5.82 -9.73 -3.51
CA THR A 43 -5.26 -10.97 -2.97
C THR A 43 -3.80 -11.14 -3.40
N VAL A 44 -3.07 -12.04 -2.73
CA VAL A 44 -1.67 -12.35 -3.09
C VAL A 44 -1.59 -12.90 -4.51
N GLU A 45 -2.56 -13.71 -4.94
CA GLU A 45 -2.65 -14.23 -6.29
C GLU A 45 -2.85 -13.11 -7.32
N GLN A 46 -3.63 -12.09 -7.00
CA GLN A 46 -3.83 -10.93 -7.87
C GLN A 46 -2.60 -10.03 -7.94
N TRP A 47 -1.88 -9.87 -6.83
CA TRP A 47 -0.61 -9.13 -6.78
C TRP A 47 0.51 -9.82 -7.57
N THR A 48 0.51 -11.15 -7.61
CA THR A 48 1.53 -11.93 -8.31
C THR A 48 1.23 -12.07 -9.81
N GLN A 49 -0.03 -11.92 -10.21
CA GLN A 49 -0.43 -12.02 -11.61
C GLN A 49 -0.23 -10.70 -12.37
N PRO A 50 0.31 -10.75 -13.61
CA PRO A 50 0.58 -9.55 -14.41
C PRO A 50 -0.67 -9.00 -15.10
N THR A 51 -1.89 -9.32 -14.69
CA THR A 51 -3.12 -8.82 -15.35
C THR A 51 -3.61 -7.48 -14.81
N ASP A 52 -3.11 -7.03 -13.65
CA ASP A 52 -3.57 -5.80 -13.01
C ASP A 52 -2.66 -4.61 -13.39
N ASN A 53 -3.21 -3.59 -14.04
CA ASN A 53 -2.44 -2.44 -14.55
C ASN A 53 -1.74 -1.67 -13.41
N LEU A 54 -2.40 -1.53 -12.26
CA LEU A 54 -1.83 -0.89 -11.07
C LEU A 54 -0.59 -1.64 -10.57
N VAL A 55 -0.65 -2.97 -10.55
CA VAL A 55 0.48 -3.82 -10.13
C VAL A 55 1.66 -3.68 -11.08
N ARG A 56 1.40 -3.59 -12.39
CA ARG A 56 2.45 -3.35 -13.40
C ARG A 56 3.12 -2.00 -13.20
N GLU A 57 2.34 -0.95 -12.94
CA GLU A 57 2.84 0.41 -12.72
C GLU A 57 3.69 0.51 -11.45
N ILE A 58 3.18 -0.03 -10.33
CA ILE A 58 3.91 -0.08 -9.05
C ILE A 58 5.24 -0.81 -9.24
N ARG A 59 5.25 -1.97 -9.90
CA ARG A 59 6.48 -2.76 -10.13
C ARG A 59 7.46 -2.11 -11.11
N SER A 60 6.97 -1.24 -12.00
CA SER A 60 7.81 -0.53 -12.97
C SER A 60 8.38 0.77 -12.42
N SER A 61 7.88 1.21 -11.26
CA SER A 61 8.27 2.45 -10.60
C SER A 61 9.35 2.20 -9.54
N PRO A 62 10.20 3.19 -9.23
CA PRO A 62 11.13 3.09 -8.11
C PRO A 62 10.35 2.90 -6.80
N LEU A 63 10.67 1.85 -6.06
CA LEU A 63 10.06 1.57 -4.76
C LEU A 63 11.01 1.98 -3.63
N VAL A 64 10.47 2.63 -2.61
CA VAL A 64 11.18 2.94 -1.37
C VAL A 64 10.43 2.27 -0.23
N THR A 65 11.12 1.42 0.52
CA THR A 65 10.57 0.82 1.74
C THR A 65 10.57 1.87 2.84
N VAL A 66 9.37 2.23 3.32
CA VAL A 66 9.18 3.20 4.42
C VAL A 66 9.23 2.50 5.79
N LEU A 67 8.72 1.27 5.84
CA LEU A 67 8.71 0.43 7.03
C LEU A 67 8.86 -1.01 6.59
N ASP A 68 9.81 -1.73 7.19
CA ASP A 68 9.95 -3.16 7.04
C ASP A 68 9.71 -3.80 8.41
N LEU A 69 8.65 -4.58 8.52
CA LEU A 69 8.26 -5.27 9.76
C LEU A 69 8.80 -6.71 9.82
N ASP A 70 9.56 -7.14 8.81
CA ASP A 70 10.15 -8.48 8.74
C ASP A 70 11.55 -8.53 9.38
N THR A 71 12.17 -7.36 9.67
CA THR A 71 13.56 -7.30 10.20
C THR A 71 13.75 -7.50 11.70
N ASP A 72 12.86 -8.21 12.41
CA ASP A 72 13.15 -8.65 13.79
C ASP A 72 12.58 -10.03 14.10
N GLN A 73 13.04 -11.06 13.38
CA GLN A 73 12.95 -12.45 13.84
C GLN A 73 14.28 -13.19 13.58
N GLY A 74 15.29 -12.88 14.41
CA GLY A 74 16.31 -13.85 14.81
C GLY A 74 17.77 -13.45 14.63
N LYS A 75 18.43 -13.13 15.75
CA LYS A 75 19.67 -13.81 16.22
C LYS A 75 19.92 -13.50 17.70
N GLU A 76 19.22 -14.20 18.59
CA GLU A 76 19.79 -14.52 19.91
C GLU A 76 19.98 -16.03 19.97
N SER A 77 21.14 -16.48 19.47
CA SER A 77 21.70 -17.78 19.76
C SER A 77 22.92 -17.53 20.64
N SER A 78 22.82 -17.86 21.93
CA SER A 78 23.96 -18.36 22.70
C SER A 78 23.50 -19.12 23.93
#